data_AF-A0A1X7T044-F1
#
_entry.id   AF-A0A1X7T044-F1
#
_cell.length_a   1.000
_cell.length_b   1.000
_cell.length_c   1.000
_cell.angle_alpha   90.00
_cell.angle_beta   90.00
_cell.angle_gamma   90.00
#
_symmetry.space_group_name_H-M   'P 1'
#
loop_
_entity.id
_entity.type
_entity.pdbx_description
1 polymer ?
#
loop_
_entity_poly.entity_id
_entity_poly.type
_entity_poly.pdbx_seq_one_letter_code
_entity_poly.pdbx_strand_id
1 'polypeptide(L)'
;MAGKAEYEPVKRSNHSTVRVGDYLYMWGGLQPGLPEVHNNDKKKALSSLMEVYHLPTGRWEQKPTTGNPPLGIWGYASAAIGNEIFYFGGVCNHDSCYHNSLYSFNVDTFTWRELSPTTPHHGPMMKGYCGMVAFQLNGEDYLAVIGGHGPSSNNAPTQPNAQYDSGRYGTWP
;
A
#
# COMPACT_ATOMS: atom_id res chain seq x y z
N MET A 1 -9.81 34.78 -19.12
CA MET A 1 -8.92 33.64 -18.82
C MET A 1 -9.81 32.54 -18.27
N ALA A 2 -9.92 31.38 -18.93
CA ALA A 2 -10.64 30.25 -18.37
C ALA A 2 -9.80 29.68 -17.22
N GLY A 3 -10.36 29.64 -16.00
CA GLY A 3 -9.68 29.05 -14.85
C GLY A 3 -9.36 27.59 -15.13
N LYS A 4 -8.11 27.18 -14.89
CA LYS A 4 -7.70 25.78 -15.00
C LYS A 4 -8.56 24.98 -14.00
N ALA A 5 -9.27 23.95 -14.47
CA ALA A 5 -10.02 23.08 -13.59
C ALA A 5 -9.07 22.52 -12.51
N GLU A 6 -9.48 22.63 -11.25
CA GLU A 6 -8.74 22.01 -10.15
C GLU A 6 -8.79 20.48 -10.32
N TYR A 7 -7.67 19.82 -10.05
CA TYR A 7 -7.57 18.38 -10.21
C TYR A 7 -8.39 17.66 -9.13
N GLU A 8 -9.05 16.56 -9.49
CA GLU A 8 -9.72 15.67 -8.55
C GLU A 8 -9.31 14.21 -8.79
N PRO A 9 -8.99 13.45 -7.74
CA PRO A 9 -8.66 12.03 -7.89
C PRO A 9 -9.84 11.23 -8.43
N VAL A 10 -9.54 10.25 -9.30
CA VAL A 10 -10.56 9.29 -9.74
C VAL A 10 -11.14 8.49 -8.56
N LYS A 11 -12.43 8.16 -8.67
CA LYS A 11 -13.11 7.28 -7.71
C LYS A 11 -12.34 5.97 -7.52
N ARG A 12 -12.09 5.58 -6.28
CA ARG A 12 -11.34 4.37 -5.94
C ARG A 12 -11.70 3.83 -4.56
N SER A 13 -11.42 2.55 -4.31
CA SER A 13 -11.58 1.88 -3.01
C SER A 13 -10.32 1.08 -2.63
N ASN A 14 -10.27 0.57 -1.40
CA ASN A 14 -9.15 -0.25 -0.89
C ASN A 14 -7.77 0.43 -1.03
N HIS A 15 -7.73 1.76 -1.06
CA HIS A 15 -6.52 2.56 -0.93
C HIS A 15 -6.32 2.90 0.56
N SER A 16 -5.15 3.45 0.87
CA SER A 16 -4.88 4.10 2.15
C SER A 16 -4.40 5.53 1.89
N THR A 17 -4.66 6.43 2.85
CA THR A 17 -4.17 7.80 2.84
C THR A 17 -3.30 8.03 4.07
N VAL A 18 -2.08 8.54 3.89
CA VAL A 18 -1.14 8.79 4.98
C VAL A 18 -0.81 10.27 5.06
N ARG A 19 -0.84 10.83 6.28
CA ARG A 19 -0.45 12.23 6.53
C ARG A 19 1.07 12.33 6.73
N VAL A 20 1.70 13.26 6.02
CA VAL A 20 3.07 13.74 6.30
C VAL A 20 3.07 15.26 6.23
N GLY A 21 3.41 15.92 7.33
CA GLY A 21 3.30 17.38 7.46
C GLY A 21 1.87 17.88 7.18
N ASP A 22 1.74 18.84 6.27
CA ASP A 22 0.45 19.45 5.87
C ASP A 22 -0.20 18.76 4.66
N TYR A 23 0.28 17.58 4.28
CA TYR A 23 -0.20 16.86 3.11
C TYR A 23 -0.74 15.47 3.48
N LEU A 24 -1.78 15.03 2.76
CA LEU A 24 -2.16 13.62 2.67
C LEU A 24 -1.64 13.05 1.35
N TYR A 25 -1.11 11.84 1.42
CA TYR A 25 -0.62 11.10 0.26
C TYR A 25 -1.53 9.88 0.05
N MET A 26 -2.03 9.73 -1.17
CA MET A 26 -2.88 8.62 -1.59
C MET A 26 -2.29 7.99 -2.84
N TRP A 27 -1.97 6.71 -2.73
CA TRP A 27 -1.43 5.91 -3.82
C TRP A 27 -2.42 4.80 -4.20
N GLY A 28 -2.28 4.23 -5.40
CA GLY A 28 -3.00 3.02 -5.81
C GLY A 28 -4.52 3.06 -5.59
N GLY A 29 -5.07 1.91 -5.22
CA GLY A 29 -6.50 1.67 -5.02
C GLY A 29 -7.16 0.96 -6.21
N LEU A 30 -8.25 0.25 -5.93
CA LEU A 30 -9.16 -0.27 -6.94
C LEU A 30 -9.88 0.89 -7.61
N GLN A 31 -9.63 1.08 -8.91
CA GLN A 31 -10.16 2.19 -9.68
C GLN A 31 -10.53 1.78 -11.11
N PRO A 32 -11.44 2.53 -11.77
CA PRO A 32 -11.79 2.26 -13.17
C PRO A 32 -10.56 2.19 -14.07
N GLY A 33 -10.48 1.15 -14.90
CA GLY A 33 -9.39 0.98 -15.87
C GLY A 33 -8.12 0.34 -15.31
N LEU A 34 -8.07 -0.01 -14.02
CA LEU A 34 -6.99 -0.82 -13.45
C LEU A 34 -6.98 -2.22 -14.11
N PRO A 35 -5.89 -2.63 -14.79
CA PRO A 35 -5.86 -3.91 -15.49
C PRO A 35 -5.91 -5.12 -14.55
N GLU A 36 -6.61 -6.17 -14.97
CA GLU A 36 -6.67 -7.48 -14.30
C GLU A 36 -5.54 -8.43 -14.76
N VAL A 37 -4.29 -7.93 -14.82
CA VAL A 37 -3.11 -8.69 -15.25
C VAL A 37 -1.96 -8.47 -14.28
N HIS A 38 -1.10 -9.47 -14.03
CA HIS A 38 -0.04 -9.37 -13.01
C HIS A 38 0.77 -8.07 -13.11
N ASN A 39 1.27 -7.73 -14.30
CA ASN A 39 1.91 -6.46 -14.58
C ASN A 39 1.84 -6.14 -16.08
N ASN A 40 1.64 -4.86 -16.42
CA ASN A 40 1.76 -4.33 -17.78
C ASN A 40 2.02 -2.82 -17.73
N ASP A 41 2.31 -2.21 -18.88
CA ASP A 41 2.67 -0.79 -18.91
C ASP A 41 1.52 0.14 -18.49
N LYS A 42 0.27 -0.26 -18.74
CA LYS A 42 -0.90 0.49 -18.25
C LYS A 42 -0.98 0.50 -16.72
N LYS A 43 -0.71 -0.64 -16.06
CA LYS A 43 -0.69 -0.73 -14.61
C LYS A 43 0.47 0.08 -14.02
N LYS A 44 1.66 -0.01 -14.63
CA LYS A 44 2.82 0.82 -14.24
C LYS A 44 2.50 2.31 -14.34
N ALA A 45 1.88 2.76 -15.43
CA ALA A 45 1.49 4.16 -15.59
C ALA A 45 0.54 4.64 -14.48
N LEU A 46 -0.38 3.79 -14.02
CA LEU A 46 -1.28 4.10 -12.91
C LEU A 46 -0.57 4.07 -11.54
N SER A 47 0.34 3.13 -11.32
CA SER A 47 1.08 3.01 -10.05
C SER A 47 2.24 4.00 -9.91
N SER A 48 2.69 4.62 -11.01
CA SER A 48 3.72 5.66 -11.01
C SER A 48 3.20 7.05 -10.68
N LEU A 49 1.95 7.18 -10.19
CA LEU A 49 1.33 8.44 -9.80
C LEU A 49 0.99 8.45 -8.31
N MET A 50 1.22 9.58 -7.66
CA MET A 50 0.84 9.86 -6.27
C MET A 50 -0.17 10.99 -6.25
N GLU A 51 -1.31 10.78 -5.62
CA GLU A 51 -2.25 11.87 -5.31
C GLU A 51 -1.83 12.53 -4.01
N VAL A 52 -1.76 13.85 -4.02
CA VAL A 52 -1.31 14.65 -2.88
C VAL A 52 -2.39 15.69 -2.58
N TYR A 53 -2.89 15.69 -1.35
CA TYR A 53 -3.86 16.66 -0.88
C TYR A 53 -3.20 17.63 0.09
N HIS A 54 -3.21 18.91 -0.23
CA HIS A 54 -2.75 19.96 0.68
C HIS A 54 -3.86 20.33 1.65
N LEU A 55 -3.71 19.95 2.92
CA LEU A 55 -4.73 20.12 3.96
C LEU A 55 -5.18 21.58 4.15
N PRO A 56 -4.27 22.58 4.24
CA PRO A 56 -4.66 23.98 4.48
C PRO A 56 -5.48 24.59 3.34
N THR A 57 -5.17 24.26 2.08
CA THR A 57 -5.88 24.85 0.92
C THR A 57 -7.02 23.97 0.43
N GLY A 58 -7.10 22.72 0.87
CA GLY A 58 -8.08 21.75 0.41
C GLY A 58 -7.93 21.36 -1.06
N ARG A 59 -6.71 21.34 -1.58
CA ARG A 59 -6.44 21.13 -3.02
C ARG A 59 -5.72 19.82 -3.28
N TRP A 60 -6.17 19.12 -4.31
CA TRP A 60 -5.49 17.94 -4.83
C TRP A 60 -4.52 18.27 -5.95
N GLU A 61 -3.42 17.54 -5.97
CA GLU A 61 -2.44 17.49 -7.05
C GLU A 61 -2.10 16.03 -7.34
N GLN A 62 -1.86 15.71 -8.61
CA GLN A 62 -1.28 14.43 -9.00
C GLN A 62 0.17 14.63 -9.38
N LYS A 63 1.08 13.83 -8.80
CA LYS A 63 2.52 13.93 -9.03
C LYS A 63 3.08 12.62 -9.56
N PRO A 64 3.93 12.67 -10.61
CA PRO A 64 4.67 11.50 -11.03
C PRO A 64 5.66 11.08 -9.96
N THR A 65 5.95 9.78 -9.90
CA THR A 65 6.91 9.17 -8.98
C THR A 65 8.01 8.47 -9.77
N THR A 66 9.14 8.23 -9.11
CA THR A 66 10.26 7.49 -9.69
C THR A 66 10.59 6.24 -8.87
N GLY A 67 11.46 5.38 -9.40
CA GLY A 67 11.72 4.05 -8.84
C GLY A 67 10.69 3.02 -9.30
N ASN A 68 10.55 1.93 -8.54
CA ASN A 68 9.62 0.85 -8.83
C ASN A 68 8.54 0.79 -7.75
N PRO A 69 7.31 1.29 -8.03
CA PRO A 69 6.20 1.18 -7.09
C PRO A 69 5.81 -0.29 -6.82
N PRO A 70 5.22 -0.59 -5.65
CA PRO A 70 4.76 -1.93 -5.33
C PRO A 70 3.74 -2.47 -6.35
N LEU A 71 3.75 -3.78 -6.58
CA LEU A 71 2.72 -4.45 -7.40
C LEU A 71 1.39 -4.63 -6.64
N GLY A 72 1.43 -4.76 -5.32
CA GLY A 72 0.27 -4.79 -4.43
C GLY A 72 -0.45 -3.44 -4.41
N ILE A 73 -1.17 -3.12 -5.48
CA ILE A 73 -1.67 -1.78 -5.77
C ILE A 73 -2.93 -1.41 -4.98
N TRP A 74 -3.58 -2.37 -4.32
CA TRP A 74 -4.72 -2.11 -3.44
C TRP A 74 -4.76 -3.10 -2.27
N GLY A 75 -5.48 -2.75 -1.20
CA GLY A 75 -5.57 -3.56 0.01
C GLY A 75 -4.23 -3.71 0.74
N TYR A 76 -3.27 -2.85 0.47
CA TYR A 76 -2.00 -2.78 1.20
C TYR A 76 -2.20 -2.03 2.52
N ALA A 77 -1.27 -2.22 3.45
CA ALA A 77 -1.19 -1.41 4.66
C ALA A 77 -0.13 -0.32 4.50
N SER A 78 -0.32 0.84 5.15
CA SER A 78 0.67 1.92 5.11
C SER A 78 0.72 2.75 6.38
N ALA A 79 1.90 3.26 6.72
CA ALA A 79 2.13 4.20 7.82
C ALA A 79 3.35 5.07 7.52
N ALA A 80 3.50 6.22 8.18
CA ALA A 80 4.64 7.11 8.01
C ALA A 80 5.56 7.13 9.24
N ILE A 81 6.87 7.24 8.99
CA ILE A 81 7.88 7.61 9.99
C ILE A 81 8.70 8.74 9.37
N GLY A 82 8.66 9.93 9.97
CA GLY A 82 9.26 11.13 9.39
C GLY A 82 8.70 11.43 8.00
N ASN A 83 9.59 11.57 7.02
CA ASN A 83 9.27 11.85 5.61
C ASN A 83 9.19 10.58 4.73
N GLU A 84 9.20 9.39 5.33
CA GLU A 84 9.06 8.12 4.63
C GLU A 84 7.68 7.53 4.91
N ILE A 85 6.97 7.16 3.86
CA ILE A 85 5.74 6.37 3.94
C ILE A 85 6.07 4.92 3.59
N PHE A 86 5.72 4.00 4.48
CA PHE A 86 5.93 2.58 4.30
C PHE A 86 4.67 1.92 3.77
N TYR A 87 4.85 0.93 2.89
CA TYR A 87 3.78 0.16 2.26
C TYR A 87 4.08 -1.32 2.39
N PHE A 88 3.11 -2.10 2.86
CA PHE A 88 3.27 -3.54 3.02
C PHE A 88 2.12 -4.32 2.39
N GLY A 89 2.48 -5.38 1.66
CA GLY A 89 1.56 -6.37 1.13
C GLY A 89 0.63 -5.84 0.06
N GLY A 90 -0.64 -6.22 0.13
CA GLY A 90 -1.67 -5.84 -0.85
C GLY A 90 -1.84 -6.85 -1.98
N VAL A 91 -2.71 -6.50 -2.92
CA VAL A 91 -3.16 -7.37 -4.01
C VAL A 91 -2.83 -6.72 -5.34
N CYS A 92 -2.30 -7.51 -6.29
CA CYS A 92 -1.88 -7.00 -7.59
C CYS A 92 -3.00 -6.88 -8.61
N ASN A 93 -4.27 -7.06 -8.24
CA ASN A 93 -5.42 -7.10 -9.15
C ASN A 93 -5.23 -8.13 -10.29
N HIS A 94 -4.85 -9.36 -9.96
CA HIS A 94 -4.74 -10.48 -10.90
C HIS A 94 -4.90 -11.76 -10.10
N ASP A 95 -5.98 -12.51 -10.34
CA ASP A 95 -6.34 -13.69 -9.56
C ASP A 95 -6.24 -13.46 -8.03
N SER A 96 -5.68 -14.42 -7.30
CA SER A 96 -5.34 -14.33 -5.87
C SER A 96 -3.86 -13.95 -5.66
N CYS A 97 -3.37 -12.94 -6.39
CA CYS A 97 -2.00 -12.42 -6.30
C CYS A 97 -1.83 -11.47 -5.11
N TYR A 98 -1.52 -12.03 -3.94
CA TYR A 98 -1.17 -11.27 -2.73
C TYR A 98 0.34 -11.04 -2.64
N HIS A 99 0.75 -9.99 -1.95
CA HIS A 99 2.16 -9.65 -1.74
C HIS A 99 2.52 -9.59 -0.25
N ASN A 100 3.81 -9.68 0.06
CA ASN A 100 4.41 -9.42 1.39
C ASN A 100 5.64 -8.51 1.29
N SER A 101 5.86 -7.85 0.15
CA SER A 101 6.94 -6.89 0.00
C SER A 101 6.74 -5.68 0.91
N LEU A 102 7.84 -5.14 1.41
CA LEU A 102 7.91 -3.87 2.11
C LEU A 102 8.60 -2.84 1.23
N TYR A 103 7.94 -1.70 1.03
CA TYR A 103 8.47 -0.56 0.30
C TYR A 103 8.47 0.69 1.18
N SER A 104 9.39 1.62 0.91
CA SER A 104 9.30 3.00 1.38
C SER A 104 9.11 3.96 0.21
N PHE A 105 8.41 5.05 0.48
CA PHE A 105 8.22 6.18 -0.42
C PHE A 105 8.66 7.45 0.29
N ASN A 106 9.68 8.11 -0.27
CA ASN A 106 10.20 9.36 0.26
C ASN A 106 9.40 10.53 -0.29
N VAL A 107 8.75 11.31 0.59
CA VAL A 107 7.84 12.39 0.16
C VAL A 107 8.55 13.64 -0.36
N ASP A 108 9.84 13.81 -0.06
CA ASP A 108 10.64 14.95 -0.54
C ASP A 108 11.10 14.73 -1.98
N THR A 109 11.47 13.49 -2.30
CA THR A 109 12.03 13.09 -3.59
C THR A 109 11.04 12.39 -4.52
N PHE A 110 9.84 12.07 -4.04
CA PHE A 110 8.82 11.32 -4.78
C PHE A 110 9.32 10.00 -5.37
N THR A 111 10.16 9.30 -4.60
CA THR A 111 10.88 8.10 -5.05
C THR A 111 10.51 6.88 -4.21
N TRP A 112 10.24 5.77 -4.90
CA TRP A 112 10.02 4.46 -4.30
C TRP A 112 11.31 3.69 -4.09
N ARG A 113 11.40 2.96 -2.97
CA ARG A 113 12.47 2.01 -2.69
C ARG A 113 11.89 0.70 -2.15
N GLU A 114 12.30 -0.41 -2.76
CA GLU A 114 12.03 -1.74 -2.22
C GLU A 114 12.97 -2.00 -1.04
N LEU A 115 12.39 -2.27 0.13
CA LEU A 115 13.15 -2.62 1.34
C LEU A 115 13.23 -4.12 1.55
N SER A 116 12.16 -4.84 1.17
CA SER A 116 12.12 -6.29 1.20
C SER A 116 11.24 -6.79 0.06
N PRO A 117 11.75 -7.66 -0.83
CA PRO A 117 10.99 -8.17 -1.95
C PRO A 117 9.90 -9.14 -1.51
N THR A 118 8.93 -9.37 -2.40
CA THR A 118 7.94 -10.43 -2.17
C THR A 118 8.62 -11.80 -2.19
N THR A 119 8.40 -12.63 -1.17
CA THR A 119 8.95 -13.99 -1.10
C THR A 119 7.90 -15.00 -0.61
N PRO A 120 7.76 -16.16 -1.27
CA PRO A 120 6.92 -17.25 -0.77
C PRO A 120 7.55 -17.99 0.41
N HIS A 121 8.84 -17.78 0.66
CA HIS A 121 9.63 -18.50 1.66
C HIS A 121 10.36 -17.51 2.58
N HIS A 122 10.32 -17.75 3.90
CA HIS A 122 11.10 -16.99 4.90
C HIS A 122 10.76 -15.50 5.06
N GLY A 123 9.48 -15.12 4.94
CA GLY A 123 9.00 -13.76 5.20
C GLY A 123 7.63 -13.73 5.89
N PRO A 124 7.08 -12.54 6.16
CA PRO A 124 5.70 -12.42 6.60
C PRO A 124 4.73 -13.01 5.59
N MET A 125 3.57 -13.48 6.04
CA MET A 125 2.56 -14.00 5.11
C MET A 125 2.26 -12.99 3.99
N MET A 126 2.08 -13.49 2.77
CA MET A 126 1.51 -12.72 1.66
C MET A 126 0.05 -12.43 1.98
N LYS A 127 -0.31 -11.16 2.14
CA LYS A 127 -1.63 -10.75 2.62
C LYS A 127 -2.04 -9.39 2.11
N GLY A 128 -3.36 -9.20 2.06
CA GLY A 128 -4.02 -7.92 1.87
C GLY A 128 -4.90 -7.60 3.07
N TYR A 129 -5.45 -6.39 3.07
CA TYR A 129 -6.39 -5.88 4.06
C TYR A 129 -5.89 -5.99 5.50
N CYS A 130 -4.57 -5.83 5.69
CA CYS A 130 -3.96 -5.70 7.01
C CYS A 130 -3.90 -4.23 7.43
N GLY A 131 -3.71 -4.01 8.73
CA GLY A 131 -3.38 -2.69 9.27
C GLY A 131 -1.87 -2.55 9.47
N MET A 132 -1.38 -1.30 9.43
CA MET A 132 -0.02 -0.95 9.81
C MET A 132 -0.06 0.21 10.78
N VAL A 133 0.74 0.13 11.84
CA VAL A 133 0.93 1.21 12.82
C VAL A 133 2.42 1.48 12.95
N ALA A 134 2.79 2.75 12.82
CA ALA A 134 4.11 3.25 13.18
C ALA A 134 4.09 3.74 14.62
N PHE A 135 5.07 3.36 15.42
CA PHE A 135 5.21 3.82 16.81
C PHE A 135 6.68 3.81 17.22
N GLN A 136 7.00 4.65 18.20
CA GLN A 136 8.35 4.70 18.78
C GLN A 136 8.36 3.93 20.10
N LEU A 137 9.40 3.13 20.31
CA LEU A 137 9.65 2.40 21.56
C LEU A 137 11.13 2.46 21.88
N ASN A 138 11.48 2.96 23.07
CA ASN A 138 12.87 3.07 23.53
C ASN A 138 13.81 3.85 22.59
N GLY A 139 13.28 4.86 21.89
CA GLY A 139 14.06 5.70 20.96
C GLY A 139 14.21 5.11 19.56
N GLU A 140 13.65 3.94 19.30
CA GLU A 140 13.66 3.27 18.00
C GLU A 140 12.26 3.30 17.38
N ASP A 141 12.18 3.48 16.06
CA ASP A 141 10.91 3.47 15.33
C ASP A 141 10.57 2.06 14.85
N TYR A 142 9.32 1.67 15.05
CA TYR A 142 8.80 0.35 14.71
C TYR A 142 7.57 0.46 13.80
N LEU A 143 7.44 -0.54 12.93
CA LEU A 143 6.22 -0.80 12.16
C LEU A 143 5.63 -2.12 12.63
N ALA A 144 4.41 -2.08 13.18
CA ALA A 144 3.62 -3.27 13.43
C ALA A 144 2.62 -3.48 12.30
N VAL A 145 2.60 -4.69 11.71
CA VAL A 145 1.59 -5.11 10.73
C VAL A 145 0.68 -6.14 11.38
N ILE A 146 -0.63 -5.86 11.39
CA ILE A 146 -1.61 -6.64 12.17
C ILE A 146 -2.75 -7.10 11.26
N GLY A 147 -3.16 -8.36 11.43
CA GLY A 147 -4.29 -8.96 10.73
C GLY A 147 -4.06 -9.12 9.23
N GLY A 148 -5.16 -9.05 8.47
CA GLY A 148 -5.20 -9.30 7.03
C GLY A 148 -5.43 -10.76 6.68
N HIS A 149 -5.63 -11.00 5.39
CA HIS A 149 -5.86 -12.34 4.86
C HIS A 149 -5.10 -12.57 3.55
N GLY A 150 -4.85 -13.83 3.26
CA GLY A 150 -4.17 -14.30 2.06
C GLY A 150 -4.22 -15.83 1.99
N PRO A 151 -3.82 -16.43 0.87
CA PRO A 151 -3.89 -17.87 0.66
C PRO A 151 -2.96 -18.63 1.62
N SER A 152 -3.45 -19.75 2.15
CA SER A 152 -2.72 -20.60 3.10
C SER A 152 -1.44 -21.21 2.52
N SER A 153 -1.39 -21.40 1.19
CA SER A 153 -0.22 -21.90 0.46
C SER A 153 1.01 -20.99 0.57
N ASN A 154 0.84 -19.72 0.94
CA ASN A 154 1.92 -18.72 0.95
C ASN A 154 2.57 -18.57 2.35
N ASN A 155 2.29 -19.50 3.28
CA ASN A 155 2.73 -19.44 4.68
C ASN A 155 3.76 -20.53 5.03
N ALA A 156 4.64 -20.92 4.10
CA ALA A 156 5.61 -21.99 4.34
C ALA A 156 7.05 -21.43 4.54
N PRO A 157 7.66 -21.56 5.74
CA PRO A 157 7.09 -22.06 7.01
C PRO A 157 6.21 -21.00 7.70
N THR A 158 5.30 -21.46 8.56
CA THR A 158 4.41 -20.59 9.34
C THR A 158 5.24 -19.64 10.19
N GLN A 159 4.84 -18.37 10.25
CA GLN A 159 5.54 -17.43 11.11
C GLN A 159 5.48 -17.90 12.57
N PRO A 160 6.61 -17.93 13.30
CA PRO A 160 6.61 -18.31 14.71
C PRO A 160 5.61 -17.46 15.49
N ASN A 161 4.76 -18.12 16.29
CA ASN A 161 3.72 -17.49 17.12
C ASN A 161 2.57 -16.81 16.37
N ALA A 162 2.47 -16.93 15.04
CA ALA A 162 1.30 -16.45 14.30
C ALA A 162 0.13 -17.43 14.44
N GLN A 163 -1.07 -16.89 14.70
CA GLN A 163 -2.32 -17.64 14.67
C GLN A 163 -2.98 -17.43 13.31
N TYR A 164 -3.29 -18.54 12.64
CA TYR A 164 -4.01 -18.54 11.36
C TYR A 164 -5.36 -19.22 11.56
N ASP A 165 -6.44 -18.57 11.12
CA ASP A 165 -7.76 -19.19 11.04
C ASP A 165 -8.09 -19.47 9.56
N SER A 166 -8.47 -20.71 9.25
CA SER A 166 -8.91 -21.13 7.92
C SER A 166 -10.40 -20.92 7.68
N GLY A 167 -11.11 -20.33 8.66
CA GLY A 167 -12.55 -20.19 8.71
C GLY A 167 -13.17 -19.61 7.45
N ARG A 168 -14.03 -20.40 6.80
CA ARG A 168 -15.17 -19.86 6.05
C ARG A 168 -16.02 -19.11 7.07
N TYR A 169 -15.94 -17.77 7.08
CA TYR A 169 -16.73 -16.85 7.92
C TYR A 169 -17.38 -17.54 9.13
N GLY A 170 -16.62 -17.69 10.22
CA GLY A 170 -17.16 -18.20 11.47
C GLY A 170 -18.42 -17.42 11.83
N THR A 171 -19.51 -18.13 12.11
CA THR A 171 -20.70 -17.55 12.71
C THR A 171 -20.29 -16.90 14.03
N TRP A 172 -20.35 -15.58 14.08
CA TRP A 172 -20.16 -14.83 15.33
C TRP A 172 -21.23 -15.25 16.36
N PRO A 173 -20.89 -15.33 17.66
CA PRO A 173 -21.86 -15.60 18.71
C PRO A 173 -22.92 -14.51 18.84
#